data_AF-A0A838REB7-F1
#
_entry.id   AF-A0A838REB7-F1
#
_cell.length_a   1.000
_cell.length_b   1.000
_cell.length_c   1.000
_cell.angle_alpha   90.00
_cell.angle_beta   90.00
_cell.angle_gamma   90.00
#
_symmetry.space_group_name_H-M   'P 1'
#
loop_
_entity.id
_entity.type
_entity.pdbx_description
1 polymer ?
#
loop_
_entity_poly.entity_id
_entity_poly.type
_entity_poly.pdbx_seq_one_letter_code
_entity_poly.pdbx_strand_id
1 'polypeptide(L)'
;MRLEQQLDALAELGLALDEGITIDELLYSFPRAAQEQRPFDLILFVLGIKGERPPWGRAICSRVWNFDTECITATGAYVHIVQRLLRVAEPERLTEISDLVDLDAGHA
;
A
#
# COMPACT_ATOMS: atom_id res chain seq x y z
N MET A 1 3.44 -14.93 15.00
CA MET A 1 2.03 -14.49 15.17
C MET A 1 1.26 -15.02 13.98
N ARG A 2 0.09 -15.63 14.15
CA ARG A 2 -0.66 -16.18 13.01
C ARG A 2 -1.12 -15.05 12.07
N LEU A 3 -1.21 -15.32 10.78
CA LEU A 3 -1.61 -14.32 9.78
C LEU A 3 -2.93 -13.63 10.15
N GLU A 4 -3.93 -14.38 10.58
CA GLU A 4 -5.24 -13.86 10.97
C GLU A 4 -5.13 -12.86 12.14
N GLN A 5 -4.27 -13.15 13.12
CA GLN A 5 -4.05 -12.23 14.25
C GLN A 5 -3.35 -10.95 13.81
N GLN A 6 -2.48 -11.03 12.81
CA GLN A 6 -1.87 -9.83 12.21
C GLN A 6 -2.92 -9.00 11.48
N LEU A 7 -3.80 -9.65 10.70
CA LEU A 7 -4.89 -8.99 9.98
C LEU A 7 -5.89 -8.33 10.93
N ASP A 8 -6.28 -9.01 12.01
CA ASP A 8 -7.17 -8.46 13.03
C ASP A 8 -6.56 -7.20 13.65
N ALA A 9 -5.28 -7.26 14.06
CA ALA A 9 -4.57 -6.12 14.63
C ALA A 9 -4.43 -4.94 13.65
N LEU A 10 -4.20 -5.22 12.37
CA LEU A 10 -4.11 -4.19 11.33
C LEU A 10 -5.49 -3.58 11.02
N ALA A 11 -6.55 -4.38 11.04
CA ALA A 11 -7.92 -3.91 10.85
C ALA A 11 -8.35 -2.96 11.98
N GLU A 12 -7.95 -3.21 13.23
CA GLU A 12 -8.18 -2.29 14.36
C GLU A 12 -7.52 -0.91 14.14
N LEU A 13 -6.44 -0.85 13.37
CA LEU A 13 -5.77 0.39 12.96
C LEU A 13 -6.36 1.01 11.67
N GLY A 14 -7.45 0.44 11.16
CA GLY A 14 -8.09 0.88 9.91
C GLY A 14 -7.41 0.33 8.65
N LEU A 15 -6.51 -0.65 8.74
CA LEU A 15 -5.85 -1.29 7.61
C LEU A 15 -6.51 -2.63 7.28
N ALA A 16 -7.83 -2.61 7.06
CA ALA A 16 -8.62 -3.78 6.72
C ALA A 16 -8.47 -4.17 5.24
N LEU A 17 -8.70 -5.45 4.93
CA LEU A 17 -8.79 -5.93 3.55
C LEU A 17 -9.97 -5.25 2.83
N ASP A 18 -9.76 -4.92 1.55
CA ASP A 18 -10.83 -4.41 0.71
C ASP A 18 -11.90 -5.47 0.44
N GLU A 19 -13.10 -5.02 0.09
CA GLU A 19 -14.23 -5.91 -0.20
C GLU A 19 -13.89 -6.93 -1.29
N GLY A 20 -14.18 -8.21 -1.01
CA GLY A 20 -13.92 -9.32 -1.94
C GLY A 20 -12.47 -9.81 -1.96
N ILE A 21 -11.58 -9.25 -1.14
CA ILE A 21 -10.23 -9.79 -0.93
C ILE A 21 -10.26 -10.88 0.14
N THR A 22 -9.71 -12.04 -0.18
CA THR A 22 -9.64 -13.19 0.73
C THR A 22 -8.20 -13.46 1.14
N ILE A 23 -8.00 -14.21 2.24
CA ILE A 23 -6.66 -14.64 2.67
C ILE A 23 -5.92 -15.39 1.54
N ASP A 24 -6.64 -16.15 0.72
CA ASP A 24 -6.04 -16.86 -0.42
C ASP A 24 -5.44 -15.90 -1.47
N GLU A 25 -5.92 -14.66 -1.58
CA GLU A 25 -5.28 -13.63 -2.41
C GLU A 25 -3.89 -13.28 -1.85
N LEU A 26 -3.77 -13.11 -0.53
CA LEU A 26 -2.52 -12.75 0.15
C LEU A 26 -1.49 -13.88 0.04
N LEU A 27 -1.96 -15.12 0.02
CA LEU A 27 -1.14 -16.32 -0.04
C LEU A 27 -0.67 -16.67 -1.45
N TYR A 28 -1.17 -15.99 -2.48
CA TYR A 28 -0.78 -16.24 -3.86
C TYR A 28 0.72 -15.95 -4.10
N SER A 29 1.18 -14.79 -3.62
CA SER A 29 2.54 -14.30 -3.84
C SER A 29 3.50 -14.71 -2.72
N PHE A 30 3.00 -14.78 -1.49
CA PHE A 30 3.82 -15.05 -0.32
C PHE A 30 3.18 -16.13 0.56
N PRO A 31 3.87 -17.26 0.80
CA PRO A 31 3.32 -18.33 1.61
C PRO A 31 3.13 -17.88 3.06
N ARG A 32 2.15 -18.46 3.74
CA ARG A 32 1.81 -18.18 5.15
C ARG A 32 3.05 -18.21 6.05
N ALA A 33 3.90 -19.22 5.90
CA ALA A 33 5.09 -19.38 6.72
C ALA A 33 6.02 -18.16 6.66
N ALA A 34 6.18 -17.52 5.50
CA ALA A 34 6.99 -16.32 5.35
C ALA A 34 6.38 -15.12 6.09
N GLN A 35 5.05 -14.97 6.01
CA GLN A 35 4.32 -13.89 6.67
C GLN A 35 4.28 -14.05 8.20
N GLU A 36 4.28 -15.29 8.70
CA GLU A 36 4.23 -15.57 10.14
C GLU A 36 5.61 -15.57 10.82
N GLN A 37 6.70 -15.78 10.06
CA GLN A 37 8.08 -15.73 10.55
C GLN A 37 8.53 -14.31 10.95
N ARG A 38 8.06 -13.29 10.22
CA ARG A 38 8.33 -11.87 10.51
C ARG A 38 7.00 -11.11 10.57
N PRO A 39 6.30 -11.15 11.73
CA PRO A 39 5.01 -10.50 11.86
C PRO A 39 5.07 -9.02 11.47
N PHE A 40 4.03 -8.56 10.78
CA PHE A 40 3.85 -7.20 10.25
C PHE A 40 4.79 -6.78 9.11
N ASP A 41 6.02 -7.27 9.09
CA ASP A 41 7.00 -6.92 8.05
C ASP A 41 6.51 -7.26 6.63
N LEU A 42 6.18 -8.54 6.39
CA LEU A 42 5.77 -8.98 5.06
C LEU A 42 4.29 -8.69 4.77
N ILE A 43 3.42 -8.79 5.78
CA ILE A 43 1.98 -8.56 5.55
C ILE A 43 1.71 -7.09 5.19
N LEU A 44 2.41 -6.11 5.78
CA LEU A 44 2.25 -4.70 5.40
C LEU A 44 2.65 -4.45 3.94
N PHE A 45 3.70 -5.11 3.46
CA PHE A 45 4.07 -5.09 2.04
C PHE A 45 2.94 -5.66 1.18
N VAL A 46 2.40 -6.83 1.54
CA VAL A 46 1.31 -7.50 0.81
C VAL A 46 0.03 -6.66 0.77
N LEU A 47 -0.30 -5.94 1.84
CA LEU A 47 -1.45 -5.03 1.84
C LEU A 47 -1.28 -3.86 0.85
N GLY A 48 -0.05 -3.47 0.55
CA GLY A 48 0.27 -2.33 -0.32
C GLY A 48 0.41 -2.65 -1.81
N ILE A 49 0.57 -3.93 -2.18
CA ILE A 49 0.66 -4.33 -3.59
C ILE A 49 -0.72 -4.49 -4.24
N LYS A 50 -0.71 -4.62 -5.57
CA LYS A 50 -1.91 -4.98 -6.35
C LYS A 50 -2.10 -6.49 -6.31
N GLY A 51 -3.33 -6.95 -6.38
CA GLY A 51 -3.65 -8.37 -6.51
C GLY A 51 -2.92 -8.98 -7.70
N GLU A 52 -2.16 -10.05 -7.43
CA GLU A 52 -1.33 -10.74 -8.42
C GLU A 52 -2.06 -11.89 -9.12
N ARG A 53 -3.39 -11.87 -9.12
CA ARG A 53 -4.23 -12.76 -9.92
C ARG A 53 -5.46 -12.03 -10.47
N PRO A 54 -6.09 -12.55 -11.54
CA PRO A 54 -7.28 -11.94 -12.11
C PRO A 54 -8.44 -11.81 -11.10
N PRO A 55 -9.22 -10.71 -11.15
CA PRO A 55 -8.98 -9.51 -11.96
C PRO A 55 -7.81 -8.68 -11.42
N TRP A 56 -6.90 -8.32 -12.32
CA TRP A 56 -5.68 -7.59 -12.03
C TRP A 56 -5.95 -6.18 -11.52
N GLY A 57 -5.03 -5.65 -10.71
CA GLY A 57 -5.04 -4.25 -10.31
C GLY A 57 -6.00 -3.91 -9.16
N ARG A 58 -6.68 -4.90 -8.56
CA ARG A 58 -7.40 -4.73 -7.30
C ARG A 58 -6.41 -4.37 -6.18
N ALA A 59 -6.81 -3.46 -5.30
CA ALA A 59 -6.08 -3.20 -4.08
C ALA A 59 -6.34 -4.34 -3.08
N ILE A 60 -5.31 -4.77 -2.34
CA ILE A 60 -5.49 -5.67 -1.20
C ILE A 60 -6.05 -4.89 -0.01
N CYS A 61 -5.48 -3.72 0.26
CA CYS A 61 -6.02 -2.72 1.17
C CYS A 61 -5.93 -1.34 0.52
N SER A 62 -7.05 -0.62 0.46
CA SER A 62 -7.12 0.72 -0.12
C SER A 62 -6.30 1.77 0.62
N ARG A 63 -6.07 1.54 1.93
CA ARG A 63 -5.38 2.46 2.84
C ARG A 63 -3.88 2.17 2.97
N VAL A 64 -3.38 1.15 2.27
CA VAL A 64 -1.96 0.86 2.18
C VAL A 64 -1.54 0.95 0.72
N TRP A 65 -0.35 1.47 0.47
CA TRP A 65 0.21 1.54 -0.86
C TRP A 65 1.71 1.30 -0.82
N ASN A 66 2.16 0.29 -1.57
CA ASN A 66 3.55 0.14 -1.92
C ASN A 66 3.82 0.97 -3.17
N PHE A 67 4.47 2.12 -3.00
CA PHE A 67 4.79 3.02 -4.10
C PHE A 67 6.02 2.50 -4.86
N ASP A 68 5.75 1.74 -5.92
CA ASP A 68 6.77 1.29 -6.86
C ASP A 68 7.02 2.35 -7.95
N THR A 69 8.19 2.99 -7.88
CA THR A 69 8.61 4.00 -8.86
C THR A 69 8.91 3.42 -10.24
N GLU A 70 9.18 2.12 -10.35
CA GLU A 70 9.40 1.46 -11.65
C GLU A 70 8.13 1.45 -12.51
N CYS A 71 6.96 1.69 -11.91
CA CYS A 71 5.68 1.78 -12.61
C CYS A 71 5.42 3.15 -13.28
N ILE A 72 6.35 4.10 -13.24
CA ILE A 72 6.26 5.40 -13.93
C ILE A 72 6.70 5.24 -15.40
N THR A 73 5.83 4.66 -16.23
CA THR A 73 6.22 4.22 -17.60
C THR A 73 5.44 4.88 -18.73
N ALA A 74 4.31 5.56 -18.42
CA ALA A 74 3.41 6.08 -19.44
C ALA A 74 2.66 7.35 -19.01
N THR A 75 2.06 8.02 -19.99
CA THR A 75 1.13 9.14 -19.78
C THR A 75 0.06 8.75 -18.76
N GLY A 76 -0.14 9.61 -17.75
CA GLY A 76 -1.10 9.38 -16.66
C GLY A 76 -0.52 8.74 -15.40
N ALA A 77 0.73 8.25 -15.41
CA ALA A 77 1.34 7.64 -14.23
C ALA A 77 1.40 8.60 -13.02
N TYR A 78 1.82 9.84 -13.22
CA TYR A 78 1.85 10.85 -12.15
C TYR A 78 0.44 11.20 -11.63
N VAL A 79 -0.56 11.26 -12.51
CA VAL A 79 -1.96 11.46 -12.09
C VAL A 79 -2.41 10.30 -11.19
N HIS A 80 -2.09 9.06 -11.58
CA HIS A 80 -2.40 7.87 -10.77
C HIS A 80 -1.70 7.90 -9.40
N ILE A 81 -0.45 8.35 -9.34
CA ILE A 81 0.31 8.51 -8.09
C ILE A 81 -0.39 9.49 -7.15
N VAL A 82 -0.73 10.68 -7.64
CA VAL A 82 -1.41 11.70 -6.83
C VAL A 82 -2.77 11.17 -6.35
N GLN A 83 -3.53 10.50 -7.21
CA GLN A 83 -4.80 9.87 -6.83
C GLN A 83 -4.62 8.78 -5.75
N ARG A 84 -3.53 8.00 -5.80
CA ARG A 84 -3.20 7.02 -4.75
C ARG A 84 -2.81 7.68 -3.44
N LEU A 85 -2.01 8.75 -3.47
CA LEU A 85 -1.67 9.53 -2.28
C LEU A 85 -2.92 10.08 -1.60
N LEU A 86 -3.83 10.68 -2.36
CA LEU A 86 -5.10 11.18 -1.83
C LEU A 86 -5.92 10.07 -1.16
N ARG A 87 -5.92 8.85 -1.72
CA ARG A 87 -6.67 7.72 -1.15
C ARG A 87 -6.09 7.21 0.18
N VAL A 88 -4.78 7.29 0.36
CA VAL A 88 -4.10 6.82 1.58
C VAL A 88 -4.07 7.90 2.67
N ALA A 89 -3.93 9.17 2.28
CA ALA A 89 -3.60 10.25 3.21
C ALA A 89 -4.81 10.84 3.98
N GLU A 90 -6.06 10.51 3.62
CA GLU A 90 -7.25 11.24 4.10
C GLU A 90 -7.06 12.75 3.91
N PRO A 91 -7.24 13.29 2.70
CA PRO A 91 -6.69 14.58 2.29
C PRO A 91 -7.18 15.76 3.14
N GLU A 92 -8.29 15.61 3.84
CA GLU A 92 -8.81 16.59 4.79
C GLU A 92 -7.91 16.76 6.04
N ARG A 93 -7.05 15.78 6.31
CA ARG A 93 -6.07 15.78 7.42
C ARG A 93 -4.71 16.34 7.02
N LEU A 94 -4.48 16.59 5.74
CA LEU A 94 -3.24 17.16 5.24
C LEU A 94 -3.26 18.69 5.42
N THR A 95 -2.73 19.15 6.54
CA THR A 95 -2.62 20.59 6.87
C THR A 95 -1.17 21.03 6.99
N GLU A 96 -0.91 22.32 6.82
CA GLU A 96 0.43 22.93 7.05
C GLU A 96 1.56 22.33 6.18
N ILE A 97 1.24 21.87 4.97
CA ILE A 97 2.23 21.37 4.01
C ILE A 97 3.09 22.53 3.50
N SER A 98 4.41 22.36 3.54
CA SER A 98 5.39 23.24 2.92
C SER A 98 6.40 22.44 2.09
N ASP A 99 6.93 23.05 1.04
CA ASP A 99 8.05 22.55 0.26
C ASP A 99 9.24 23.53 0.31
N LEU A 100 10.42 23.05 -0.07
CA LEU A 100 11.60 23.86 -0.31
C LEU A 100 12.40 23.21 -1.44
N VAL A 101 12.50 23.90 -2.58
CA VAL A 101 13.40 23.52 -3.67
C VAL A 101 14.24 24.74 -4.00
N ASP A 102 15.54 24.67 -3.72
CA ASP A 102 16.50 25.74 -3.96
C ASP A 102 17.70 25.16 -4.73
N LEU A 103 17.54 25.09 -6.05
CA LEU A 103 18.53 24.49 -6.94
C LEU A 103 19.81 25.32 -7.03
N ASP A 104 19.74 26.63 -6.77
CA ASP A 104 20.88 27.53 -6.76
C ASP A 104 21.73 27.36 -5.50
N ALA A 105 21.09 27.05 -4.36
CA ALA A 105 21.77 26.63 -3.13
C ALA A 105 22.12 25.14 -3.07
N GLY A 106 21.67 24.34 -4.05
CA GLY A 106 21.88 22.90 -4.10
C GLY A 106 21.00 22.09 -3.14
N HIS A 107 19.85 22.64 -2.73
CA HIS A 107 18.83 21.91 -1.97
C HIS A 107 17.75 21.41 -2.93
N ALA A 108 17.59 20.09 -2.98
CA ALA A 108 16.56 19.39 -3.75
C ALA A 108 15.74 18.47 -2.83
#